data_AF-A0A1E7FFB2-F1
#
_entry.id   AF-A0A1E7FFB2-F1
#
_cell.length_a   1.000
_cell.length_b   1.000
_cell.length_c   1.000
_cell.angle_alpha   90.00
_cell.angle_beta   90.00
_cell.angle_gamma   90.00
#
_symmetry.space_group_name_H-M   'P 1'
#
loop_
_entity.id
_entity.type
_entity.pdbx_description
1 polymer ?
#
loop_
_entity_poly.entity_id
_entity_poly.type
_entity_poly.pdbx_seq_one_letter_code
_entity_poly.pdbx_strand_id
1 'polypeptide(L)'
;MKIFSLIIPFVFYACADATSSINVRGGRKLQEHQHAEPLGGYSTVTNFNDNPMIVEAAQFVFSSLQQQDSNSNSMPDELFGTTTKATKAKTIISTYQIIEVSQQVVAGMNIKLTMLFQDGGSNCVGACNVVVYNHFGEMSVTSWNKQITCEEAETRLAETEKLKLTTAGDDIDNTVVVLEDFSNPVHTWTEKNDPVMGGKSTGTFSIQNGLGKFVGEVVDVPFLHAPGFITSQTSDHKVFPDITSCQALQIIAKSNTNYSGYRISFGKAHAPGGKSFAFGYKANLENVPTGDDFGKVTIPFTQFTDFWDDSTGDPIHTCQEDPRFCPDEMTLKNIKVLEIWGEGVGGLVDLEIQRIQAVGCNDSQ
;
A
#
# COMPACT_ATOMS: atom_id res chain seq x y z
N MET A 1 20.77 -53.15 -47.70
CA MET A 1 19.68 -53.80 -46.94
C MET A 1 19.16 -52.77 -45.95
N LYS A 2 17.94 -52.23 -46.18
CA LYS A 2 17.13 -51.24 -45.38
C LYS A 2 17.85 -49.91 -45.06
N ILE A 3 17.61 -48.73 -45.67
CA ILE A 3 16.39 -47.97 -46.03
C ILE A 3 15.32 -47.96 -44.94
N PHE A 4 15.19 -46.83 -44.23
CA PHE A 4 13.91 -46.14 -44.03
C PHE A 4 14.15 -44.64 -43.79
N SER A 5 13.74 -43.86 -44.78
CA SER A 5 13.46 -42.43 -44.71
C SER A 5 12.05 -42.27 -44.12
N LEU A 6 11.83 -41.32 -43.20
CA LEU A 6 10.49 -40.80 -42.98
C LEU A 6 10.51 -39.31 -42.65
N ILE A 7 9.85 -38.59 -43.54
CA ILE A 7 9.47 -37.18 -43.57
C ILE A 7 8.33 -36.96 -42.57
N ILE A 8 8.34 -35.86 -41.81
CA ILE A 8 7.12 -35.23 -41.27
C ILE A 8 7.21 -33.71 -41.47
N PRO A 9 6.15 -33.04 -41.96
CA PRO A 9 6.22 -31.72 -42.60
C PRO A 9 5.81 -30.54 -41.71
N PHE A 10 6.22 -29.35 -42.14
CA PHE A 10 5.58 -28.06 -41.85
C PHE A 10 4.12 -28.06 -42.32
N VAL A 11 3.17 -27.68 -41.46
CA VAL A 11 1.84 -27.17 -41.86
C VAL A 11 1.37 -26.07 -40.91
N PHE A 12 1.07 -24.92 -41.50
CA PHE A 12 0.29 -23.78 -40.98
C PHE A 12 -1.17 -24.15 -40.69
N TYR A 13 -1.76 -23.60 -39.62
CA TYR A 13 -3.22 -23.34 -39.52
C TYR A 13 -3.40 -22.25 -38.43
N ALA A 14 -3.65 -20.98 -38.77
CA ALA A 14 -4.91 -20.36 -39.21
C ALA A 14 -6.04 -20.42 -38.16
N CYS A 15 -6.39 -19.24 -37.64
CA CYS A 15 -7.61 -18.94 -36.88
C CYS A 15 -8.87 -19.43 -37.60
N ALA A 16 -9.82 -19.97 -36.84
CA ALA A 16 -11.21 -20.03 -37.24
C ALA A 16 -12.13 -19.76 -36.05
N ASP A 17 -12.93 -18.70 -36.19
CA ASP A 17 -14.11 -18.42 -35.40
C ASP A 17 -15.13 -19.56 -35.49
N ALA A 18 -15.77 -19.88 -34.37
CA ALA A 18 -16.97 -20.69 -34.35
C ALA A 18 -17.99 -20.10 -33.37
N THR A 19 -18.83 -19.22 -33.89
CA THR A 19 -20.17 -18.96 -33.34
C THR A 19 -21.01 -20.23 -33.49
N SER A 20 -21.50 -20.79 -32.40
CA SER A 20 -22.62 -21.74 -32.44
C SER A 20 -23.64 -21.37 -31.36
N SER A 21 -24.82 -20.98 -31.83
CA SER A 21 -26.04 -20.78 -31.06
C SER A 21 -26.66 -22.13 -30.73
N ILE A 22 -26.80 -22.44 -29.44
CA ILE A 22 -27.61 -23.56 -28.97
C ILE A 22 -28.72 -23.01 -28.08
N ASN A 23 -29.94 -23.24 -28.54
CA ASN A 23 -31.19 -22.85 -27.90
C ASN A 23 -31.61 -24.00 -26.96
N VAL A 24 -31.55 -23.81 -25.64
CA VAL A 24 -32.11 -24.76 -24.65
C VAL A 24 -33.07 -24.05 -23.72
N ARG A 25 -34.36 -24.38 -23.85
CA ARG A 25 -35.41 -24.12 -22.86
C ARG A 25 -35.17 -24.99 -21.62
N GLY A 26 -35.29 -24.41 -20.42
CA GLY A 26 -35.60 -25.15 -19.20
C GLY A 26 -34.83 -24.70 -17.97
N GLY A 27 -35.51 -24.05 -17.02
CA GLY A 27 -34.95 -23.39 -15.85
C GLY A 27 -34.10 -24.23 -14.88
N ARG A 28 -32.99 -23.62 -14.45
CA ARG A 28 -32.54 -23.51 -13.05
C ARG A 28 -31.40 -22.49 -13.01
N LYS A 29 -31.53 -21.42 -12.21
CA LYS A 29 -30.48 -20.40 -12.02
C LYS A 29 -29.31 -21.05 -11.26
N LEU A 30 -28.23 -21.34 -11.97
CA LEU A 30 -26.91 -21.51 -11.38
C LEU A 30 -26.32 -20.10 -11.21
N GLN A 31 -25.98 -19.74 -9.98
CA GLN A 31 -25.22 -18.53 -9.68
C GLN A 31 -23.87 -18.63 -10.38
N GLU A 32 -23.51 -17.60 -11.13
CA GLU A 32 -22.15 -17.39 -11.63
C GLU A 32 -21.20 -17.39 -10.44
N HIS A 33 -20.33 -18.40 -10.38
CA HIS A 33 -19.09 -18.31 -9.62
C HIS A 33 -18.28 -17.17 -10.24
N GLN A 34 -18.12 -16.07 -9.51
CA GLN A 34 -17.10 -15.08 -9.81
C GLN A 34 -15.75 -15.79 -9.89
N HIS A 35 -15.09 -15.63 -11.03
CA HIS A 35 -13.75 -16.11 -11.30
C HIS A 35 -12.80 -15.65 -10.17
N ALA A 36 -12.24 -16.60 -9.43
CA ALA A 36 -11.06 -16.35 -8.63
C ALA A 36 -9.92 -15.93 -9.57
N GLU A 37 -9.32 -14.77 -9.35
CA GLU A 37 -8.14 -14.36 -10.11
C GLU A 37 -6.97 -15.32 -9.82
N PRO A 38 -6.19 -15.69 -10.84
CA PRO A 38 -5.12 -16.66 -10.67
C PRO A 38 -4.03 -16.09 -9.74
N LEU A 39 -3.72 -16.85 -8.68
CA LEU A 39 -2.58 -16.59 -7.80
C LEU A 39 -1.30 -16.57 -8.63
N GLY A 40 -0.64 -15.40 -8.68
CA GLY A 40 0.62 -15.19 -9.39
C GLY A 40 0.57 -14.21 -10.56
N GLY A 41 -0.40 -13.28 -10.62
CA GLY A 41 -0.41 -12.17 -11.59
C GLY A 41 0.40 -10.95 -11.16
N TYR A 42 0.66 -10.02 -12.09
CA TYR A 42 1.16 -8.69 -11.75
C TYR A 42 0.05 -7.82 -11.14
N SER A 43 0.33 -7.13 -10.04
CA SER A 43 -0.55 -6.13 -9.43
C SER A 43 -0.01 -4.73 -9.65
N THR A 44 -0.89 -3.78 -9.98
CA THR A 44 -0.50 -2.37 -10.17
C THR A 44 -0.10 -1.74 -8.84
N VAL A 45 0.99 -0.97 -8.83
CA VAL A 45 1.47 -0.23 -7.66
C VAL A 45 1.07 1.24 -7.81
N THR A 46 0.30 1.76 -6.86
CA THR A 46 -0.01 3.20 -6.75
C THR A 46 1.01 3.89 -5.86
N ASN A 47 1.16 5.22 -5.99
CA ASN A 47 2.12 6.03 -5.22
C ASN A 47 3.58 5.53 -5.30
N PHE A 48 3.96 5.01 -6.46
CA PHE A 48 5.29 4.42 -6.70
C PHE A 48 6.46 5.39 -6.51
N ASN A 49 6.22 6.70 -6.55
CA ASN A 49 7.24 7.72 -6.33
C ASN A 49 7.77 7.73 -4.88
N ASP A 50 6.97 7.28 -3.91
CA ASP A 50 7.32 7.25 -2.49
C ASP A 50 7.79 5.86 -2.03
N ASN A 51 7.75 4.87 -2.93
CA ASN A 51 8.17 3.51 -2.64
C ASN A 51 9.68 3.35 -2.91
N PRO A 52 10.53 3.18 -1.87
CA PRO A 52 11.98 3.20 -2.02
C PRO A 52 12.50 2.10 -2.94
N MET A 53 11.86 0.92 -2.91
CA MET A 53 12.24 -0.22 -3.75
C MET A 53 11.95 0.04 -5.24
N ILE A 54 10.87 0.75 -5.55
CA ILE A 54 10.52 1.10 -6.93
C ILE A 54 11.44 2.21 -7.46
N VAL A 55 11.74 3.20 -6.62
CA VAL A 55 12.70 4.26 -6.95
C VAL A 55 14.08 3.66 -7.22
N GLU A 56 14.54 2.74 -6.37
CA GLU A 56 15.81 2.04 -6.56
C GLU A 56 15.83 1.19 -7.84
N ALA A 57 14.74 0.46 -8.13
CA ALA A 57 14.62 -0.29 -9.38
C ALA A 57 14.67 0.61 -10.63
N ALA A 58 14.02 1.78 -10.60
CA ALA A 58 14.07 2.74 -11.70
C ALA A 58 15.47 3.35 -11.88
N GLN A 59 16.16 3.65 -10.77
CA GLN A 59 17.56 4.11 -10.81
C GLN A 59 18.50 3.03 -11.35
N PHE A 60 18.26 1.76 -10.99
CA PHE A 60 19.01 0.62 -11.51
C PHE A 60 18.83 0.48 -13.03
N VAL A 61 17.62 0.65 -13.55
CA VAL A 61 17.36 0.67 -15.00
C VAL A 61 18.09 1.82 -15.68
N PHE A 62 17.99 3.03 -15.11
CA PHE A 62 18.62 4.22 -15.67
C PHE A 62 20.16 4.11 -15.72
N SER A 63 20.77 3.64 -14.64
CA SER A 63 22.22 3.39 -14.60
C SER A 63 22.64 2.26 -15.55
N SER A 64 21.83 1.23 -15.71
CA SER A 64 22.08 0.14 -16.68
C SER A 64 22.12 0.68 -18.12
N LEU A 65 21.25 1.65 -18.47
CA LEU A 65 21.28 2.32 -19.78
C LEU A 65 22.55 3.16 -19.96
N GLN A 66 22.99 3.86 -18.92
CA GLN A 66 24.21 4.68 -18.98
C GLN A 66 25.48 3.83 -19.09
N GLN A 67 25.50 2.64 -18.50
CA GLN A 67 26.66 1.73 -18.51
C GLN A 67 26.77 0.89 -19.80
N GLN A 68 25.71 0.80 -20.61
CA GLN A 68 25.64 -0.09 -21.78
C GLN A 68 26.51 0.32 -22.99
N ASP A 69 27.28 1.41 -22.87
CA ASP A 69 28.18 1.94 -23.91
C ASP A 69 29.50 1.16 -24.10
N SER A 70 29.77 0.12 -23.30
CA SER A 70 31.09 -0.55 -23.33
C SER A 70 31.12 -2.00 -23.81
N ASN A 71 30.06 -2.80 -23.65
CA ASN A 71 30.09 -4.22 -24.04
C ASN A 71 28.68 -4.74 -24.36
N SER A 72 28.46 -5.16 -25.61
CA SER A 72 27.16 -5.49 -26.17
C SER A 72 26.49 -6.73 -25.56
N ASN A 73 25.20 -6.60 -25.25
CA ASN A 73 24.16 -7.46 -25.81
C ASN A 73 22.89 -6.60 -26.02
N SER A 74 22.72 -6.18 -27.26
CA SER A 74 21.53 -5.60 -27.92
C SER A 74 20.49 -4.86 -27.05
N MET A 75 20.74 -3.57 -26.82
CA MET A 75 19.68 -2.55 -26.80
C MET A 75 19.03 -2.48 -28.20
N PRO A 76 17.74 -2.16 -28.37
CA PRO A 76 17.24 -1.88 -29.71
C PRO A 76 17.79 -0.51 -30.12
N ASP A 77 18.64 -0.48 -31.15
CA ASP A 77 18.93 0.73 -31.95
C ASP A 77 17.63 1.43 -32.42
N GLU A 78 16.48 0.76 -32.33
CA GLU A 78 15.14 1.26 -32.65
C GLU A 78 14.49 2.12 -31.55
N LEU A 79 15.03 2.17 -30.33
CA LEU A 79 14.36 2.87 -29.22
C LEU A 79 14.39 4.41 -29.34
N PHE A 80 15.35 4.94 -30.11
CA PHE A 80 15.68 6.37 -30.19
C PHE A 80 15.75 6.86 -31.64
N GLY A 81 14.72 6.49 -32.42
CA GLY A 81 14.65 6.66 -33.86
C GLY A 81 15.33 7.92 -34.40
N THR A 82 16.48 7.74 -35.06
CA THR A 82 16.82 8.50 -36.26
C THR A 82 17.29 7.52 -37.33
N THR A 83 16.34 7.07 -38.15
CA THR A 83 16.63 6.61 -39.50
C THR A 83 17.22 7.78 -40.28
N THR A 84 18.54 7.90 -40.32
CA THR A 84 19.30 8.21 -41.54
C THR A 84 20.78 8.06 -41.22
N LYS A 85 21.53 7.50 -42.17
CA LYS A 85 22.99 7.49 -42.17
C LYS A 85 23.51 8.93 -42.24
N ALA A 86 23.51 9.65 -41.13
CA ALA A 86 24.14 10.95 -40.97
C ALA A 86 24.39 11.19 -39.48
N THR A 87 25.65 11.03 -39.07
CA THR A 87 26.23 11.55 -37.81
C THR A 87 25.59 10.99 -36.53
N LYS A 88 26.24 9.99 -35.91
CA LYS A 88 25.96 9.51 -34.54
C LYS A 88 26.17 10.64 -33.52
N ALA A 89 25.20 11.53 -33.38
CA ALA A 89 25.06 12.32 -32.17
C ALA A 89 24.49 11.37 -31.12
N LYS A 90 25.32 10.99 -30.15
CA LYS A 90 24.91 10.22 -28.97
C LYS A 90 23.77 10.97 -28.29
N THR A 91 22.55 10.44 -28.34
CA THR A 91 21.42 11.05 -27.63
C THR A 91 21.70 10.95 -26.14
N ILE A 92 21.88 12.11 -25.49
CA ILE A 92 22.22 12.19 -24.07
C ILE A 92 20.91 12.11 -23.29
N ILE A 93 20.69 11.00 -22.60
CA ILE A 93 19.59 10.86 -21.64
C ILE A 93 20.06 11.45 -20.31
N SER A 94 19.36 12.48 -19.85
CA SER A 94 19.72 13.21 -18.64
C SER A 94 18.82 12.86 -17.46
N THR A 95 17.57 12.48 -17.74
CA THR A 95 16.58 12.18 -16.69
C THR A 95 15.54 11.16 -17.17
N TYR A 96 14.72 10.66 -16.26
CA TYR A 96 13.63 9.74 -16.52
C TYR A 96 12.39 10.08 -15.70
N GLN A 97 11.24 9.58 -16.14
CA GLN A 97 9.98 9.61 -15.39
C GLN A 97 9.33 8.23 -15.39
N ILE A 98 8.76 7.85 -14.26
CA ILE A 98 8.01 6.60 -14.12
C ILE A 98 6.55 6.90 -14.43
N ILE A 99 5.99 6.16 -15.40
CA ILE A 99 4.61 6.31 -15.85
C ILE A 99 3.71 5.31 -15.12
N GLU A 100 4.04 4.02 -15.17
CA GLU A 100 3.24 2.94 -14.58
C GLU A 100 4.15 1.90 -13.94
N VAL A 101 3.65 1.27 -12.88
CA VAL A 101 4.39 0.23 -12.15
C VAL A 101 3.45 -0.91 -11.84
N SER A 102 3.92 -2.12 -12.04
CA SER A 102 3.27 -3.32 -11.52
C SER A 102 4.29 -4.29 -10.95
N GLN A 103 3.91 -5.05 -9.94
CA GLN A 103 4.78 -5.97 -9.24
C GLN A 103 4.19 -7.38 -9.21
N GLN A 104 5.05 -8.39 -9.17
CA GLN A 104 4.65 -9.78 -9.06
C GLN A 104 5.63 -10.50 -8.13
N VAL A 105 5.09 -11.18 -7.12
CA VAL A 105 5.88 -11.97 -6.16
C VAL A 105 5.86 -13.43 -6.56
N VAL A 106 7.04 -13.99 -6.82
CA VAL A 106 7.28 -15.41 -7.11
C VAL A 106 8.39 -15.94 -6.18
N ALA A 107 9.51 -16.47 -6.71
CA ALA A 107 10.74 -16.77 -5.96
C ALA A 107 11.64 -15.53 -5.70
N GLY A 108 11.05 -14.35 -5.79
CA GLY A 108 11.66 -13.02 -5.76
C GLY A 108 10.65 -12.02 -6.33
N MET A 109 11.02 -10.75 -6.45
CA MET A 109 10.09 -9.72 -6.92
C MET A 109 10.38 -9.33 -8.37
N ASN A 110 9.39 -9.48 -9.25
CA ASN A 110 9.43 -8.88 -10.57
C ASN A 110 8.72 -7.53 -10.53
N ILE A 111 9.42 -6.48 -10.94
CA ILE A 111 8.92 -5.11 -11.00
C ILE A 111 8.88 -4.71 -12.47
N LYS A 112 7.69 -4.56 -13.02
CA LYS A 112 7.47 -4.07 -14.37
C LYS A 112 7.26 -2.55 -14.32
N LEU A 113 8.20 -1.82 -14.90
CA LEU A 113 8.21 -0.37 -14.98
C LEU A 113 7.90 0.08 -16.41
N THR A 114 7.08 1.10 -16.53
CA THR A 114 6.92 1.88 -17.77
C THR A 114 7.63 3.20 -17.57
N MET A 115 8.70 3.44 -18.32
CA MET A 115 9.58 4.61 -18.11
C MET A 115 9.69 5.47 -19.37
N LEU A 116 9.63 6.78 -19.16
CA LEU A 116 9.93 7.83 -20.13
C LEU A 116 11.35 8.33 -19.88
N PHE A 117 12.16 8.47 -20.93
CA PHE A 117 13.53 8.99 -20.86
C PHE A 117 13.59 10.34 -21.57
N GLN A 118 14.30 11.30 -20.97
CA GLN A 118 14.36 12.68 -21.46
C GLN A 118 15.80 13.19 -21.58
N ASP A 119 16.00 14.14 -22.49
CA ASP A 119 17.27 14.85 -22.67
C ASP A 119 17.46 15.96 -21.61
N GLY A 120 18.55 16.72 -21.70
CA GLY A 120 18.83 17.86 -20.80
C GLY A 120 17.84 19.03 -20.93
N GLY A 121 16.98 19.03 -21.94
CA GLY A 121 15.90 19.99 -22.15
C GLY A 121 14.52 19.45 -21.80
N SER A 122 14.44 18.28 -21.14
CA SER A 122 13.19 17.57 -20.82
C SER A 122 12.39 17.09 -22.03
N ASN A 123 12.98 17.04 -23.23
CA ASN A 123 12.32 16.48 -24.39
C ASN A 123 12.32 14.95 -24.31
N CYS A 124 11.21 14.31 -24.65
CA CYS A 124 11.18 12.85 -24.74
C CYS A 124 12.20 12.35 -25.76
N VAL A 125 13.10 11.49 -25.29
CA VAL A 125 14.09 10.79 -26.10
C VAL A 125 13.55 9.42 -26.50
N GLY A 126 12.87 8.73 -25.57
CA GLY A 126 12.20 7.46 -25.83
C GLY A 126 11.50 6.92 -24.58
N ALA A 127 10.67 5.90 -24.74
CA ALA A 127 9.97 5.25 -23.64
C ALA A 127 9.91 3.73 -23.83
N CYS A 128 9.99 2.97 -22.73
CA CYS A 128 9.88 1.52 -22.79
C CYS A 128 9.30 0.91 -21.53
N ASN A 129 8.79 -0.31 -21.71
CA ASN A 129 8.47 -1.22 -20.63
C ASN A 129 9.72 -2.02 -20.27
N VAL A 130 10.09 -2.08 -18.99
CA VAL A 130 11.24 -2.85 -18.50
C VAL A 130 10.80 -3.70 -17.30
N VAL A 131 11.34 -4.91 -17.18
CA VAL A 131 11.13 -5.76 -16.00
C VAL A 131 12.45 -5.89 -15.27
N VAL A 132 12.42 -5.52 -13.99
CA VAL A 132 13.53 -5.68 -13.05
C VAL A 132 13.18 -6.83 -12.12
N TYR A 133 14.05 -7.81 -12.02
CA TYR A 133 13.95 -8.84 -11.00
C TYR A 133 14.83 -8.47 -9.82
N ASN A 134 14.25 -8.42 -8.64
CA ASN A 134 14.91 -8.21 -7.37
C ASN A 134 14.86 -9.51 -6.56
N HIS A 135 16.04 -10.09 -6.33
CA HIS A 135 16.22 -11.22 -5.43
C HIS A 135 16.98 -10.74 -4.18
N PHE A 136 16.24 -10.36 -3.14
CA PHE A 136 16.80 -9.94 -1.84
C PHE A 136 17.86 -8.83 -1.92
N GLY A 137 17.66 -7.84 -2.79
CA GLY A 137 18.55 -6.69 -2.98
C GLY A 137 19.48 -6.82 -4.19
N GLU A 138 19.59 -8.01 -4.79
CA GLU A 138 20.31 -8.20 -6.05
C GLU A 138 19.35 -7.94 -7.23
N MET A 139 19.51 -6.80 -7.89
CA MET A 139 18.68 -6.38 -9.02
C MET A 139 19.31 -6.78 -10.35
N SER A 140 18.46 -7.21 -11.29
CA SER A 140 18.84 -7.47 -12.67
C SER A 140 17.71 -7.08 -13.62
N VAL A 141 18.05 -6.52 -14.77
CA VAL A 141 17.05 -6.30 -15.83
C VAL A 141 16.82 -7.63 -16.52
N THR A 142 15.61 -8.17 -16.42
CA THR A 142 15.26 -9.47 -17.01
C THR A 142 14.71 -9.33 -18.43
N SER A 143 13.99 -8.24 -18.71
CA SER A 143 13.56 -7.94 -20.06
C SER A 143 13.36 -6.46 -20.33
N TRP A 144 13.84 -6.03 -21.50
CA TRP A 144 13.40 -4.81 -22.16
C TRP A 144 12.23 -5.19 -23.07
N ASN A 145 11.02 -4.80 -22.69
CA ASN A 145 9.80 -5.13 -23.41
C ASN A 145 9.44 -4.01 -24.41
N LYS A 146 8.21 -4.09 -24.94
CA LYS A 146 7.65 -3.21 -25.98
C LYS A 146 8.03 -1.73 -25.78
N GLN A 147 8.64 -1.15 -26.82
CA GLN A 147 8.85 0.29 -26.96
C GLN A 147 7.50 1.01 -27.04
N ILE A 148 7.41 2.14 -26.36
CA ILE A 148 6.27 3.05 -26.39
C ILE A 148 6.72 4.30 -27.13
N THR A 149 5.87 4.85 -27.98
CA THR A 149 6.19 6.13 -28.66
C THR A 149 6.20 7.26 -27.63
N CYS A 150 6.98 8.31 -27.86
CA CYS A 150 6.98 9.49 -26.99
C CYS A 150 5.56 10.07 -26.81
N GLU A 151 4.78 10.14 -27.89
CA GLU A 151 3.39 10.61 -27.86
C GLU A 151 2.49 9.75 -26.96
N GLU A 152 2.59 8.42 -27.07
CA GLU A 152 1.82 7.50 -26.22
C GLU A 152 2.28 7.58 -24.76
N ALA A 153 3.59 7.72 -24.53
CA ALA A 153 4.16 7.82 -23.19
C ALA A 153 3.80 9.14 -22.49
N GLU A 154 3.86 10.26 -23.21
CA GLU A 154 3.44 11.58 -22.72
C GLU A 154 1.92 11.62 -22.49
N THR A 155 1.11 10.96 -23.32
CA THR A 155 -0.33 10.84 -23.09
C THR A 155 -0.62 10.05 -21.81
N ARG A 156 0.03 8.89 -21.61
CA ARG A 156 -0.11 8.07 -20.40
C ARG A 156 0.44 8.77 -19.16
N LEU A 157 1.52 9.54 -19.31
CA LEU A 157 2.07 10.37 -18.24
C LEU A 157 1.07 11.46 -17.88
N ALA A 158 0.47 12.15 -18.85
CA ALA A 158 -0.57 13.14 -18.62
C ALA A 158 -1.85 12.53 -18.03
N GLU A 159 -2.22 11.30 -18.38
CA GLU A 159 -3.32 10.56 -17.75
C GLU A 159 -2.99 10.13 -16.32
N THR A 160 -1.76 9.69 -16.07
CA THR A 160 -1.25 9.38 -14.73
C THR A 160 -1.16 10.63 -13.87
N GLU A 161 -0.70 11.74 -14.44
CA GLU A 161 -0.68 13.05 -13.82
C GLU A 161 -2.09 13.58 -13.62
N LYS A 162 -3.04 13.33 -14.53
CA LYS A 162 -4.45 13.67 -14.34
C LYS A 162 -5.10 12.82 -13.25
N LEU A 163 -4.73 11.53 -13.15
CA LEU A 163 -5.11 10.65 -12.04
C LEU A 163 -4.48 11.15 -10.71
N LYS A 164 -3.25 11.68 -10.78
CA LYS A 164 -2.56 12.38 -9.69
C LYS A 164 -3.14 13.78 -9.39
N LEU A 165 -3.69 14.51 -10.35
CA LEU A 165 -4.31 15.83 -10.19
C LEU A 165 -5.75 15.72 -9.71
N THR A 166 -6.47 14.63 -10.01
CA THR A 166 -7.65 14.23 -9.22
C THR A 166 -7.30 13.83 -7.79
N THR A 167 -6.01 13.72 -7.43
CA THR A 167 -5.53 13.47 -6.07
C THR A 167 -4.59 14.56 -5.51
N ALA A 168 -4.36 15.67 -6.25
CA ALA A 168 -3.51 16.79 -5.84
C ALA A 168 -3.78 18.06 -6.66
N GLY A 169 -4.73 18.90 -6.21
CA GLY A 169 -4.70 20.34 -6.48
C GLY A 169 -5.72 20.91 -7.47
N ASP A 170 -7.00 20.88 -7.09
CA ASP A 170 -7.91 22.03 -7.19
C ASP A 170 -8.86 21.92 -5.97
N ASP A 171 -9.35 23.04 -5.43
CA ASP A 171 -10.29 23.09 -4.30
C ASP A 171 -11.63 22.39 -4.65
N ILE A 172 -11.60 21.05 -4.62
CA ILE A 172 -12.75 20.16 -4.45
C ILE A 172 -12.31 19.17 -3.37
N ASP A 173 -12.57 19.57 -2.14
CA ASP A 173 -12.74 18.76 -0.93
C ASP A 173 -12.15 17.34 -1.00
N ASN A 174 -10.86 17.20 -0.63
CA ASN A 174 -10.48 16.00 0.10
C ASN A 174 -11.16 16.13 1.46
N THR A 175 -12.46 15.80 1.55
CA THR A 175 -13.19 15.96 2.80
C THR A 175 -12.42 15.21 3.88
N VAL A 176 -11.89 15.98 4.83
CA VAL A 176 -11.22 15.48 6.02
C VAL A 176 -12.15 15.74 7.19
N VAL A 177 -12.47 14.69 7.91
CA VAL A 177 -13.25 14.79 9.14
C VAL A 177 -12.28 14.62 10.31
N VAL A 178 -12.02 15.71 11.03
CA VAL A 178 -11.14 15.68 12.20
C VAL A 178 -11.85 14.99 13.37
N LEU A 179 -11.21 13.96 13.92
CA LEU A 179 -11.71 13.22 15.09
C LEU A 179 -11.07 13.74 16.38
N GLU A 180 -9.79 14.08 16.33
CA GLU A 180 -9.07 14.70 17.45
C GLU A 180 -7.94 15.59 16.91
N ASP A 181 -7.84 16.82 17.43
CA ASP A 181 -6.73 17.74 17.18
C ASP A 181 -6.13 18.14 18.52
N PHE A 182 -4.92 17.69 18.82
CA PHE A 182 -4.32 17.89 20.13
C PHE A 182 -3.91 19.34 20.41
N SER A 183 -3.93 20.23 19.40
CA SER A 183 -3.80 21.69 19.60
C SER A 183 -5.06 22.33 20.16
N ASN A 184 -6.22 21.72 19.94
CA ASN A 184 -7.52 22.12 20.48
C ASN A 184 -8.34 20.87 20.85
N PRO A 185 -7.93 20.14 21.92
CA PRO A 185 -8.42 18.81 22.18
C PRO A 185 -9.91 18.82 22.53
N VAL A 186 -10.67 17.97 21.84
CA VAL A 186 -12.10 17.82 22.09
C VAL A 186 -12.34 16.69 23.09
N HIS A 187 -11.64 15.57 22.98
CA HIS A 187 -11.87 14.43 23.87
C HIS A 187 -10.92 14.41 25.07
N THR A 188 -11.39 13.76 26.12
CA THR A 188 -10.58 13.41 27.30
C THR A 188 -10.00 12.02 27.10
N TRP A 189 -8.72 11.88 27.36
CA TRP A 189 -7.97 10.64 27.18
C TRP A 189 -7.53 10.09 28.53
N THR A 190 -7.66 8.78 28.71
CA THR A 190 -7.23 8.06 29.91
C THR A 190 -6.32 6.91 29.50
N GLU A 191 -5.12 6.90 30.09
CA GLU A 191 -4.18 5.80 29.97
C GLU A 191 -4.58 4.63 30.87
N LYS A 192 -4.38 3.42 30.36
CA LYS A 192 -4.58 2.16 31.07
C LYS A 192 -3.40 1.22 30.78
N ASN A 193 -2.83 0.74 31.87
CA ASN A 193 -1.80 -0.29 31.87
C ASN A 193 -2.39 -1.68 31.79
N ASP A 194 -1.63 -2.63 31.24
CA ASP A 194 -1.98 -4.05 31.17
C ASP A 194 -2.25 -4.63 32.58
N PRO A 195 -3.51 -4.96 32.91
CA PRO A 195 -3.87 -5.56 34.19
C PRO A 195 -3.79 -7.09 34.16
N VAL A 196 -3.54 -7.71 33.00
CA VAL A 196 -3.77 -9.12 32.75
C VAL A 196 -2.62 -9.95 33.33
N MET A 197 -2.96 -10.96 34.14
CA MET A 197 -2.05 -12.02 34.61
C MET A 197 -0.70 -11.55 35.21
N GLY A 198 -0.67 -10.37 35.81
CA GLY A 198 0.56 -9.79 36.39
C GLY A 198 1.40 -8.97 35.40
N GLY A 199 0.74 -8.35 34.41
CA GLY A 199 1.31 -7.35 33.52
C GLY A 199 2.09 -6.27 34.27
N LYS A 200 3.18 -5.81 33.66
CA LYS A 200 4.14 -4.86 34.25
C LYS A 200 4.40 -3.65 33.38
N SER A 201 3.79 -3.60 32.20
CA SER A 201 3.90 -2.46 31.30
C SER A 201 3.29 -1.23 31.96
N THR A 202 3.97 -0.09 31.82
CA THR A 202 3.53 1.17 32.42
C THR A 202 3.58 2.30 31.41
N GLY A 203 2.50 3.06 31.30
CA GLY A 203 2.33 4.14 30.35
C GLY A 203 1.76 5.38 31.01
N THR A 204 1.83 6.47 30.24
CA THR A 204 1.17 7.74 30.51
C THR A 204 0.67 8.32 29.20
N PHE A 205 -0.44 9.04 29.27
CA PHE A 205 -0.90 9.87 28.17
C PHE A 205 -1.11 11.30 28.67
N SER A 206 -0.55 12.26 27.96
CA SER A 206 -0.71 13.67 28.30
C SER A 206 -0.82 14.53 27.05
N ILE A 207 -1.59 15.61 27.14
CA ILE A 207 -1.71 16.58 26.05
C ILE A 207 -0.87 17.79 26.44
N GLN A 208 0.21 18.05 25.70
CA GLN A 208 1.18 19.11 26.00
C GLN A 208 1.68 19.75 24.71
N ASN A 209 1.79 21.08 24.68
CA ASN A 209 2.28 21.85 23.53
C ASN A 209 1.54 21.54 22.22
N GLY A 210 0.24 21.26 22.31
CA GLY A 210 -0.58 20.89 21.15
C GLY A 210 -0.37 19.47 20.62
N LEU A 211 0.28 18.60 21.40
CA LEU A 211 0.55 17.21 21.04
C LEU A 211 -0.03 16.25 22.07
N GLY A 212 -0.63 15.17 21.60
CA GLY A 212 -0.91 13.99 22.42
C GLY A 212 0.36 13.16 22.57
N LYS A 213 0.89 13.08 23.77
CA LYS A 213 2.11 12.33 24.10
C LYS A 213 1.75 11.02 24.77
N PHE A 214 2.03 9.92 24.11
CA PHE A 214 1.84 8.56 24.61
C PHE A 214 3.22 7.96 24.91
N VAL A 215 3.55 7.86 26.20
CA VAL A 215 4.89 7.50 26.66
C VAL A 215 4.80 6.38 27.67
N GLY A 216 5.64 5.35 27.53
CA GLY A 216 5.69 4.25 28.47
C GLY A 216 6.72 3.19 28.12
N GLU A 217 6.57 2.02 28.71
CA GLU A 217 7.38 0.85 28.44
C GLU A 217 6.48 -0.38 28.39
N VAL A 218 6.58 -1.13 27.30
CA VAL A 218 5.96 -2.44 27.15
C VAL A 218 6.99 -3.49 27.53
N VAL A 219 6.65 -4.32 28.50
CA VAL A 219 7.52 -5.40 29.00
C VAL A 219 6.78 -6.72 28.92
N ASP A 220 7.54 -7.81 28.92
CA ASP A 220 6.98 -9.16 28.89
C ASP A 220 6.20 -9.46 30.18
N VAL A 221 5.00 -9.99 30.01
CA VAL A 221 4.17 -10.52 31.09
C VAL A 221 4.80 -11.84 31.54
N PRO A 222 5.30 -11.96 32.78
CA PRO A 222 6.07 -13.14 33.20
C PRO A 222 5.32 -14.47 33.10
N PHE A 223 4.00 -14.43 33.26
CA PHE A 223 3.15 -15.62 33.18
C PHE A 223 2.85 -16.06 31.75
N LEU A 224 2.73 -15.11 30.81
CA LEU A 224 2.38 -15.39 29.42
C LEU A 224 3.64 -15.62 28.56
N HIS A 225 4.82 -15.22 29.04
CA HIS A 225 6.06 -15.21 28.26
C HIS A 225 5.91 -14.46 26.92
N ALA A 226 5.12 -13.38 26.94
CA ALA A 226 4.79 -12.56 25.79
C ALA A 226 4.74 -11.07 26.19
N PRO A 227 4.99 -10.13 25.26
CA PRO A 227 4.85 -8.71 25.51
C PRO A 227 3.46 -8.34 26.04
N GLY A 228 3.39 -7.50 27.07
CA GLY A 228 2.13 -6.92 27.53
C GLY A 228 1.64 -5.79 26.64
N PHE A 229 0.86 -4.86 27.21
CA PHE A 229 0.43 -3.66 26.50
C PHE A 229 0.30 -2.42 27.39
N ILE A 230 0.24 -1.27 26.76
CA ILE A 230 -0.30 -0.03 27.32
C ILE A 230 -1.29 0.54 26.32
N THR A 231 -2.34 1.20 26.80
CA THR A 231 -3.34 1.81 25.92
C THR A 231 -3.80 3.16 26.46
N SER A 232 -4.04 4.11 25.57
CA SER A 232 -4.71 5.37 25.89
C SER A 232 -6.01 5.43 25.11
N GLN A 233 -7.12 5.60 25.82
CA GLN A 233 -8.44 5.61 25.23
C GLN A 233 -9.22 6.86 25.60
N THR A 234 -10.11 7.29 24.69
CA THR A 234 -11.07 8.35 25.02
C THR A 234 -12.03 7.87 26.12
N SER A 235 -12.24 8.71 27.13
CA SER A 235 -12.97 8.36 28.36
C SER A 235 -14.22 9.19 28.61
N ASP A 236 -14.52 10.16 27.74
CA ASP A 236 -15.73 10.97 27.83
C ASP A 236 -16.91 10.36 27.04
N HIS A 237 -18.01 11.11 26.97
CA HIS A 237 -19.22 10.75 26.24
C HIS A 237 -19.50 11.72 25.09
N LYS A 238 -18.48 12.46 24.64
CA LYS A 238 -18.63 13.36 23.49
C LYS A 238 -18.78 12.53 22.22
N VAL A 239 -19.58 13.05 21.30
CA VAL A 239 -19.93 12.35 20.06
C VAL A 239 -18.85 12.63 19.03
N PHE A 240 -18.36 11.57 18.39
CA PHE A 240 -17.50 11.68 17.21
C PHE A 240 -18.34 12.01 15.97
N PRO A 241 -17.79 12.75 15.00
CA PRO A 241 -18.46 12.98 13.73
C PRO A 241 -18.65 11.67 12.95
N ASP A 242 -19.64 11.67 12.05
CA ASP A 242 -19.91 10.56 11.13
C ASP A 242 -18.79 10.49 10.07
N ILE A 243 -18.13 9.34 9.97
CA ILE A 243 -17.07 9.09 8.99
C ILE A 243 -17.41 7.95 8.02
N THR A 244 -18.69 7.60 7.90
CA THR A 244 -19.17 6.53 7.01
C THR A 244 -18.79 6.76 5.55
N SER A 245 -18.73 8.02 5.10
CA SER A 245 -18.36 8.36 3.73
C SER A 245 -16.84 8.34 3.47
N CYS A 246 -16.02 8.17 4.51
CA CYS A 246 -14.57 8.17 4.46
C CYS A 246 -14.00 6.81 4.09
N GLN A 247 -12.77 6.80 3.60
CA GLN A 247 -12.10 5.58 3.11
C GLN A 247 -11.00 5.09 4.07
N ALA A 248 -10.42 5.98 4.86
CA ALA A 248 -9.28 5.68 5.71
C ALA A 248 -9.26 6.51 6.99
N LEU A 249 -8.59 5.97 8.00
CA LEU A 249 -8.15 6.69 9.19
C LEU A 249 -6.71 7.17 8.99
N GLN A 250 -6.44 8.43 9.27
CA GLN A 250 -5.10 9.02 9.19
C GLN A 250 -4.69 9.58 10.55
N ILE A 251 -3.47 9.24 10.97
CA ILE A 251 -2.82 9.82 12.14
C ILE A 251 -1.59 10.61 11.70
N ILE A 252 -1.44 11.82 12.23
CA ILE A 252 -0.26 12.65 12.02
C ILE A 252 0.58 12.57 13.29
N ALA A 253 1.69 11.83 13.21
CA ALA A 253 2.48 11.47 14.38
C ALA A 253 3.97 11.31 14.05
N LYS A 254 4.78 11.27 15.10
CA LYS A 254 6.18 10.83 15.07
C LYS A 254 6.48 10.01 16.32
N SER A 255 7.52 9.18 16.26
CA SER A 255 8.05 8.49 17.43
C SER A 255 9.47 8.96 17.75
N ASN A 256 9.78 9.08 19.05
CA ASN A 256 11.13 9.34 19.53
C ASN A 256 11.91 8.03 19.82
N THR A 257 11.28 6.88 19.56
CA THR A 257 11.81 5.53 19.82
C THR A 257 11.64 4.65 18.58
N ASN A 258 12.45 3.60 18.43
CA ASN A 258 12.28 2.63 17.33
C ASN A 258 11.22 1.56 17.67
N TYR A 259 10.14 1.94 18.33
CA TYR A 259 9.08 1.04 18.74
C TYR A 259 8.13 0.76 17.57
N SER A 260 7.94 -0.51 17.22
CA SER A 260 7.13 -0.92 16.06
C SER A 260 5.73 -1.44 16.43
N GLY A 261 5.43 -1.57 17.72
CA GLY A 261 4.17 -2.14 18.23
C GLY A 261 3.03 -1.15 18.37
N TYR A 262 3.04 -0.06 17.61
CA TYR A 262 2.00 0.95 17.66
C TYR A 262 0.75 0.47 16.94
N ARG A 263 -0.41 0.58 17.58
CA ARG A 263 -1.70 0.27 16.97
C ARG A 263 -2.73 1.34 17.29
N ILE A 264 -3.77 1.41 16.47
CA ILE A 264 -4.94 2.26 16.70
C ILE A 264 -6.19 1.40 16.60
N SER A 265 -7.16 1.62 17.48
CA SER A 265 -8.48 1.00 17.39
C SER A 265 -9.60 1.99 17.61
N PHE A 266 -10.78 1.63 17.11
CA PHE A 266 -11.99 2.42 17.30
C PHE A 266 -13.24 1.56 17.44
N GLY A 267 -14.25 2.15 18.08
CA GLY A 267 -15.55 1.51 18.25
C GLY A 267 -15.55 0.43 19.32
N LYS A 268 -16.64 -0.34 19.38
CA LYS A 268 -16.87 -1.39 20.39
C LYS A 268 -17.39 -2.68 19.75
N ALA A 269 -17.12 -2.88 18.47
CA ALA A 269 -17.46 -4.10 17.76
C ALA A 269 -16.80 -5.31 18.45
N HIS A 270 -17.44 -6.47 18.37
CA HIS A 270 -16.95 -7.70 18.97
C HIS A 270 -17.31 -8.84 18.03
N ALA A 271 -16.31 -9.37 17.33
CA ALA A 271 -16.51 -10.39 16.33
C ALA A 271 -17.15 -11.66 16.97
N PRO A 272 -18.19 -12.25 16.37
CA PRO A 272 -18.71 -13.55 16.81
C PRO A 272 -17.61 -14.63 16.74
N GLY A 273 -17.27 -15.23 17.88
CA GLY A 273 -16.15 -16.18 17.99
C GLY A 273 -14.78 -15.51 18.23
N GLY A 274 -14.75 -14.18 18.37
CA GLY A 274 -13.60 -13.39 18.80
C GLY A 274 -13.14 -13.70 20.21
N LYS A 275 -11.92 -13.27 20.55
CA LYS A 275 -11.41 -13.37 21.91
C LYS A 275 -12.17 -12.46 22.87
N SER A 276 -12.19 -12.80 24.16
CA SER A 276 -13.11 -12.18 25.13
C SER A 276 -12.87 -10.70 25.36
N PHE A 277 -11.65 -10.22 25.17
CA PHE A 277 -11.28 -8.82 25.37
C PHE A 277 -10.95 -8.08 24.06
N ALA A 278 -11.13 -8.73 22.91
CA ALA A 278 -10.86 -8.16 21.60
C ALA A 278 -12.03 -7.28 21.11
N PHE A 279 -12.14 -6.06 21.67
CA PHE A 279 -13.17 -5.10 21.28
C PHE A 279 -12.64 -4.01 20.35
N GLY A 280 -13.49 -3.61 19.40
CA GLY A 280 -13.19 -2.55 18.44
C GLY A 280 -12.41 -3.05 17.23
N TYR A 281 -12.49 -2.27 16.17
CA TYR A 281 -11.72 -2.48 14.95
C TYR A 281 -10.30 -1.97 15.18
N LYS A 282 -9.29 -2.83 15.05
CA LYS A 282 -7.87 -2.54 15.34
C LYS A 282 -7.01 -2.69 14.09
N ALA A 283 -6.01 -1.83 13.95
CA ALA A 283 -5.00 -1.89 12.89
C ALA A 283 -3.63 -1.43 13.39
N ASN A 284 -2.56 -1.89 12.72
CA ASN A 284 -1.19 -1.49 13.01
C ASN A 284 -0.90 -0.09 12.46
N LEU A 285 -0.13 0.71 13.20
CA LEU A 285 0.47 1.95 12.72
C LEU A 285 1.82 1.62 12.08
N GLU A 286 1.79 1.21 10.82
CA GLU A 286 3.01 0.90 10.08
C GLU A 286 3.76 2.18 9.69
N ASN A 287 5.10 2.12 9.75
CA ASN A 287 5.99 3.18 9.28
C ASN A 287 5.77 4.56 9.95
N VAL A 288 5.45 4.58 11.24
CA VAL A 288 5.51 5.84 12.02
C VAL A 288 6.93 6.41 11.91
N PRO A 289 7.11 7.66 11.45
CA PRO A 289 8.43 8.22 11.28
C PRO A 289 9.12 8.39 12.62
N THR A 290 10.40 8.01 12.66
CA THR A 290 11.28 8.21 13.81
C THR A 290 12.11 9.47 13.60
N GLY A 291 12.20 10.32 14.62
CA GLY A 291 13.00 11.55 14.59
C GLY A 291 12.20 12.81 14.91
N ASP A 292 12.60 13.93 14.29
CA ASP A 292 12.04 15.24 14.60
C ASP A 292 10.79 15.60 13.77
N ASP A 293 10.62 14.98 12.60
CA ASP A 293 9.55 15.31 11.67
C ASP A 293 8.30 14.46 11.87
N PHE A 294 7.13 15.13 11.80
CA PHE A 294 5.83 14.47 11.78
C PHE A 294 5.50 13.92 10.40
N GLY A 295 4.93 12.72 10.36
CA GLY A 295 4.44 12.11 9.13
C GLY A 295 2.99 11.69 9.24
N LYS A 296 2.40 11.40 8.08
CA LYS A 296 1.02 10.93 7.95
C LYS A 296 1.03 9.42 7.78
N VAL A 297 0.46 8.71 8.74
CA VAL A 297 0.18 7.27 8.62
C VAL A 297 -1.29 7.13 8.26
N THR A 298 -1.58 6.62 7.06
CA THR A 298 -2.94 6.47 6.53
C THR A 298 -3.28 5.00 6.40
N ILE A 299 -4.35 4.59 7.07
CA ILE A 299 -4.80 3.21 7.19
C ILE A 299 -6.19 3.12 6.56
N PRO A 300 -6.33 2.51 5.38
CA PRO A 300 -7.63 2.20 4.80
C PRO A 300 -8.50 1.44 5.79
N PHE A 301 -9.81 1.70 5.83
CA PHE A 301 -10.71 0.95 6.71
C PHE A 301 -10.69 -0.55 6.44
N THR A 302 -10.31 -0.96 5.23
CA THR A 302 -10.13 -2.36 4.86
C THR A 302 -8.98 -3.06 5.58
N GLN A 303 -8.04 -2.32 6.19
CA GLN A 303 -6.94 -2.88 6.99
C GLN A 303 -7.29 -3.05 8.47
N PHE A 304 -8.46 -2.57 8.90
CA PHE A 304 -8.92 -2.80 10.26
C PHE A 304 -9.69 -4.12 10.36
N THR A 305 -9.61 -4.76 11.52
CA THR A 305 -10.42 -5.93 11.85
C THR A 305 -10.89 -5.87 13.30
N ASP A 306 -12.10 -6.35 13.60
CA ASP A 306 -12.57 -6.60 14.96
C ASP A 306 -12.27 -8.03 15.44
N PHE A 307 -11.63 -8.85 14.60
CA PHE A 307 -11.22 -10.21 14.93
C PHE A 307 -9.72 -10.34 15.09
N TRP A 308 -9.25 -9.91 16.26
CA TRP A 308 -7.85 -9.95 16.66
C TRP A 308 -7.66 -10.71 17.98
N ASP A 309 -6.43 -11.10 18.25
CA ASP A 309 -6.04 -11.87 19.43
C ASP A 309 -5.76 -10.94 20.61
N ASP A 310 -6.48 -11.10 21.72
CA ASP A 310 -6.37 -10.23 22.90
C ASP A 310 -5.13 -10.46 23.76
N SER A 311 -4.24 -11.37 23.36
CA SER A 311 -2.93 -11.57 23.99
C SER A 311 -1.77 -10.96 23.20
N THR A 312 -1.89 -10.84 21.88
CA THR A 312 -0.81 -10.37 20.98
C THR A 312 -1.15 -9.08 20.27
N GLY A 313 -2.45 -8.77 20.14
CA GLY A 313 -3.00 -7.70 19.35
C GLY A 313 -3.01 -7.98 17.84
N ASP A 314 -2.61 -9.19 17.41
CA ASP A 314 -2.51 -9.55 16.00
C ASP A 314 -3.87 -9.97 15.42
N PRO A 315 -4.14 -9.69 14.12
CA PRO A 315 -5.36 -10.13 13.47
C PRO A 315 -5.41 -11.66 13.40
N ILE A 316 -6.54 -12.25 13.79
CA ILE A 316 -6.84 -13.67 13.61
C ILE A 316 -7.45 -13.88 12.22
N HIS A 317 -8.39 -13.00 11.85
CA HIS A 317 -8.93 -12.87 10.52
C HIS A 317 -8.96 -11.41 10.10
N THR A 318 -8.63 -11.15 8.86
CA THR A 318 -8.59 -9.79 8.31
C THR A 318 -9.89 -9.43 7.62
N CYS A 319 -10.19 -8.14 7.51
CA CYS A 319 -11.30 -7.64 6.71
C CYS A 319 -11.16 -8.01 5.22
N GLN A 320 -9.93 -8.09 4.70
CA GLN A 320 -9.69 -8.50 3.31
C GLN A 320 -9.99 -9.98 3.07
N GLU A 321 -9.78 -10.84 4.06
CA GLU A 321 -10.14 -12.26 3.99
C GLU A 321 -11.65 -12.46 4.10
N ASP A 322 -12.31 -11.71 4.98
CA ASP A 322 -13.74 -11.82 5.22
C ASP A 322 -14.36 -10.45 5.52
N PRO A 323 -15.24 -9.95 4.64
CA PRO A 323 -15.88 -8.65 4.80
C PRO A 323 -16.68 -8.46 6.10
N ARG A 324 -17.03 -9.56 6.79
CA ARG A 324 -17.74 -9.51 8.07
C ARG A 324 -16.94 -8.87 9.20
N PHE A 325 -15.60 -8.84 9.08
CA PHE A 325 -14.72 -8.24 10.09
C PHE A 325 -14.28 -6.81 9.71
N CYS A 326 -14.79 -6.27 8.61
CA CYS A 326 -14.55 -4.88 8.22
C CYS A 326 -15.35 -3.92 9.10
N PRO A 327 -14.85 -2.68 9.30
CA PRO A 327 -15.62 -1.61 9.93
C PRO A 327 -17.01 -1.45 9.33
N ASP A 328 -18.03 -1.65 10.18
CA ASP A 328 -19.43 -1.50 9.78
C ASP A 328 -19.89 -0.03 9.81
N GLU A 329 -20.93 0.26 9.02
CA GLU A 329 -21.52 1.60 8.92
C GLU A 329 -22.01 2.14 10.26
N MET A 330 -22.57 1.30 11.15
CA MET A 330 -23.08 1.79 12.44
C MET A 330 -21.94 2.29 13.33
N THR A 331 -20.79 1.60 13.28
CA THR A 331 -19.59 1.98 14.01
C THR A 331 -18.95 3.24 13.42
N LEU A 332 -18.81 3.34 12.08
CA LEU A 332 -18.25 4.51 11.41
C LEU A 332 -19.12 5.77 11.59
N LYS A 333 -20.44 5.59 11.66
CA LYS A 333 -21.39 6.67 11.93
C LYS A 333 -21.34 7.20 13.37
N ASN A 334 -20.88 6.36 14.31
CA ASN A 334 -20.99 6.66 15.73
C ASN A 334 -19.88 5.94 16.53
N ILE A 335 -18.65 6.38 16.30
CA ILE A 335 -17.49 5.88 17.05
C ILE A 335 -17.76 6.10 18.54
N LYS A 336 -17.54 5.05 19.33
CA LYS A 336 -17.79 5.07 20.78
C LYS A 336 -16.54 5.31 21.61
N VAL A 337 -15.39 5.00 21.04
CA VAL A 337 -14.07 5.12 21.67
C VAL A 337 -13.02 5.13 20.57
N LEU A 338 -11.99 5.94 20.74
CA LEU A 338 -10.71 5.84 20.03
C LEU A 338 -9.63 5.40 21.02
N GLU A 339 -8.73 4.54 20.59
CA GLU A 339 -7.68 4.00 21.44
C GLU A 339 -6.35 3.92 20.67
N ILE A 340 -5.27 4.31 21.34
CA ILE A 340 -3.89 4.20 20.88
C ILE A 340 -3.17 3.18 21.75
N TRP A 341 -2.49 2.23 21.12
CA TRP A 341 -1.88 1.09 21.79
C TRP A 341 -0.37 1.04 21.57
N GLY A 342 0.34 0.60 22.60
CA GLY A 342 1.65 0.00 22.48
C GLY A 342 1.53 -1.46 22.90
N GLU A 343 1.65 -2.40 21.96
CA GLU A 343 1.41 -3.82 22.20
C GLU A 343 2.20 -4.70 21.20
N GLY A 344 2.33 -5.99 21.48
CA GLY A 344 2.85 -7.00 20.53
C GLY A 344 4.37 -7.12 20.48
N VAL A 345 5.11 -6.09 20.90
CA VAL A 345 6.57 -6.13 21.08
C VAL A 345 6.98 -5.42 22.37
N GLY A 346 8.02 -5.90 23.04
CA GLY A 346 8.60 -5.20 24.19
C GLY A 346 9.44 -4.01 23.75
N GLY A 347 9.39 -2.91 24.51
CA GLY A 347 10.22 -1.74 24.25
C GLY A 347 9.69 -0.45 24.85
N LEU A 348 10.50 0.60 24.76
CA LEU A 348 10.12 1.96 25.15
C LEU A 348 9.17 2.54 24.11
N VAL A 349 8.05 3.08 24.59
CA VAL A 349 7.05 3.77 23.80
C VAL A 349 7.23 5.26 24.00
N ASP A 350 7.42 6.00 22.92
CA ASP A 350 7.31 7.47 22.92
C ASP A 350 6.74 7.94 21.57
N LEU A 351 5.40 8.12 21.53
CA LEU A 351 4.64 8.55 20.36
C LEU A 351 4.06 9.94 20.61
N GLU A 352 4.36 10.87 19.71
CA GLU A 352 3.78 12.21 19.70
C GLU A 352 2.80 12.35 18.54
N ILE A 353 1.57 12.79 18.85
CA ILE A 353 0.45 12.84 17.91
C ILE A 353 -0.02 14.28 17.79
N GLN A 354 -0.10 14.80 16.56
CA GLN A 354 -0.73 16.09 16.27
C GLN A 354 -2.23 15.94 16.10
N ARG A 355 -2.65 14.96 15.30
CA ARG A 355 -4.04 14.85 14.85
C ARG A 355 -4.43 13.42 14.48
N ILE A 356 -5.70 13.09 14.72
CA ILE A 356 -6.38 11.89 14.23
C ILE A 356 -7.57 12.36 13.41
N GLN A 357 -7.69 11.87 12.17
CA GLN A 357 -8.71 12.32 11.23
C GLN A 357 -9.11 11.20 10.27
N ALA A 358 -10.33 11.24 9.75
CA ALA A 358 -10.75 10.41 8.62
C ALA A 358 -10.54 11.17 7.31
N VAL A 359 -10.13 10.46 6.26
CA VAL A 359 -9.77 11.04 4.96
C VAL A 359 -10.42 10.27 3.81
N GLY A 360 -10.44 10.91 2.63
CA GLY A 360 -11.11 10.37 1.45
C GLY A 360 -12.63 10.29 1.64
N CYS A 361 -13.18 11.22 2.42
CA CYS A 361 -14.61 11.31 2.64
C CYS A 361 -15.26 11.89 1.39
N ASN A 362 -16.39 11.33 0.99
CA ASN A 362 -17.21 11.96 -0.03
C ASN A 362 -18.03 13.07 0.62
N ASP A 363 -18.10 14.23 -0.03
CA ASP A 363 -19.00 15.33 0.31
C ASP A 363 -20.42 14.76 0.36
N SER A 364 -20.90 14.50 1.57
CA SER A 364 -22.23 13.93 1.77
C SER A 364 -23.16 15.09 2.11
N GLN A 365 -24.14 15.28 1.23
CA GLN A 365 -25.23 16.26 1.24
C GLN A 365 -25.86 16.56 2.60
#